data_AF-A0A3T1AV43-F1
#
_entry.id   AF-A0A3T1AV43-F1
#
_cell.length_a   1.000
_cell.length_b   1.000
_cell.length_c   1.000
_cell.angle_alpha   90.00
_cell.angle_beta   90.00
_cell.angle_gamma   90.00
#
_symmetry.space_group_name_H-M   'P 1'
#
loop_
_entity.id
_entity.type
_entity.pdbx_description
1 polymer ?
#
loop_
_entity_poly.entity_id
_entity_poly.type
_entity_poly.pdbx_seq_one_letter_code
_entity_poly.pdbx_strand_id
1 'polypeptide(L)'
;MDGSVFHVDLAAMDEAASGIARTVADHDRSGLSDLEQPAAGYGDDDMAGAFHEFCDRWNSGLDLLTEDARLISEVLARAASVYRETDEVAAASLTVDPALGAVDD
;
A
#
# COMPACT_ATOMS: atom_id res chain seq x y z
N MET A 1 4.16 -31.13 -18.26
CA MET A 1 5.27 -30.27 -17.80
C MET A 1 4.64 -29.28 -16.85
N ASP A 2 4.60 -29.58 -15.56
CA ASP A 2 4.18 -28.61 -14.56
C ASP A 2 5.37 -27.70 -14.30
N GLY A 3 5.48 -26.64 -15.10
CA GLY A 3 6.29 -25.50 -14.71
C GLY A 3 5.76 -25.01 -13.37
N SER A 4 6.63 -24.63 -12.44
CA SER A 4 6.21 -24.04 -11.18
C SER A 4 5.50 -22.71 -11.47
N VAL A 5 4.20 -22.76 -11.74
CA VAL A 5 3.39 -21.58 -11.96
C VAL A 5 3.29 -20.91 -10.60
N PHE A 6 3.95 -19.76 -10.46
CA PHE A 6 3.73 -18.87 -9.33
C PHE A 6 2.26 -18.45 -9.40
N HIS A 7 1.43 -19.04 -8.54
CA HIS A 7 0.05 -18.62 -8.39
C HIS A 7 0.03 -17.43 -7.43
N VAL A 8 -0.29 -16.26 -7.97
CA VAL A 8 -0.39 -15.02 -7.19
C VAL A 8 -1.81 -14.90 -6.67
N ASP A 9 -1.97 -14.81 -5.35
CA ASP A 9 -3.26 -14.54 -4.73
C ASP A 9 -3.58 -13.05 -4.84
N LEU A 10 -4.38 -12.72 -5.86
CA LEU A 10 -4.77 -11.33 -6.15
C LEU A 10 -5.66 -10.74 -5.06
N ALA A 11 -6.46 -11.57 -4.38
CA ALA A 11 -7.30 -11.10 -3.28
C ALA A 11 -6.44 -10.71 -2.08
N ALA A 12 -5.42 -11.51 -1.76
CA ALA A 12 -4.45 -11.17 -0.71
C ALA A 12 -3.65 -9.91 -1.04
N MET A 13 -3.30 -9.67 -2.32
CA MET A 13 -2.62 -8.44 -2.74
C MET A 13 -3.52 -7.20 -2.60
N ASP A 14 -4.78 -7.28 -3.03
CA ASP A 14 -5.75 -6.20 -2.90
C ASP A 14 -6.07 -5.90 -1.42
N GLU A 15 -6.16 -6.94 -0.58
CA GLU A 15 -6.32 -6.81 0.87
C GLU A 15 -5.11 -6.13 1.51
N ALA A 16 -3.89 -6.55 1.15
CA ALA A 16 -2.67 -5.94 1.65
C ALA A 16 -2.56 -4.46 1.27
N ALA A 17 -2.82 -4.11 0.00
CA ALA A 17 -2.84 -2.72 -0.45
C ALA A 17 -3.87 -1.90 0.33
N SER A 18 -5.11 -2.39 0.43
CA SER A 18 -6.19 -1.72 1.16
C SER A 18 -5.90 -1.56 2.65
N GLY A 19 -5.29 -2.57 3.28
CA GLY A 19 -4.89 -2.56 4.67
C GLY A 19 -3.82 -1.52 4.95
N ILE A 20 -2.78 -1.47 4.11
CA ILE A 20 -1.71 -0.48 4.21
C ILE A 20 -2.28 0.94 4.04
N ALA A 21 -3.10 1.18 3.01
CA ALA A 21 -3.72 2.47 2.78
C ALA A 21 -4.60 2.93 3.96
N ARG A 22 -5.30 1.99 4.62
CA ARG A 22 -6.09 2.28 5.82
C ARG A 22 -5.20 2.67 7.00
N THR A 23 -4.14 1.90 7.27
CA THR A 23 -3.20 2.20 8.35
C THR A 23 -2.54 3.57 8.16
N VAL A 24 -2.16 3.90 6.93
CA VAL A 24 -1.65 5.23 6.56
C VAL A 24 -2.69 6.31 6.88
N ALA A 25 -3.95 6.11 6.46
CA ALA A 25 -5.02 7.09 6.71
C ALA A 25 -5.39 7.23 8.21
N ASP A 26 -5.22 6.16 9.00
CA ASP A 26 -5.36 6.22 10.47
C ASP A 26 -4.24 7.04 11.10
N HIS A 27 -3.01 6.87 10.61
CA HIS A 27 -1.86 7.62 11.07
C HIS A 27 -1.99 9.13 10.77
N ASP A 28 -2.38 9.49 9.55
CA ASP A 28 -2.62 10.90 9.16
C ASP A 28 -3.66 11.61 10.06
N ARG A 29 -4.54 10.84 10.73
CA ARG A 29 -5.57 11.36 11.64
C ARG A 29 -5.13 11.47 13.10
N SER A 30 -3.99 10.89 13.50
CA SER A 30 -3.64 10.70 14.92
C SER A 30 -2.15 10.94 15.20
N GLY A 31 -1.60 12.05 14.71
CA GLY A 31 -0.21 12.45 14.93
C GLY A 31 0.11 12.77 16.40
N LEU A 32 1.37 12.68 16.79
CA LEU A 32 1.80 13.02 18.16
C LEU A 32 1.77 14.53 18.45
N SER A 33 1.63 15.37 17.41
CA SER A 33 1.43 16.81 17.58
C SER A 33 0.24 17.14 18.47
N ASP A 34 -0.78 16.27 18.47
CA ASP A 34 -1.98 16.45 19.30
C ASP A 34 -1.72 16.14 20.79
N LEU A 35 -0.57 15.56 21.13
CA LEU A 35 -0.13 15.33 22.51
C LEU A 35 0.64 16.50 23.10
N GLU A 36 1.02 17.48 22.28
CA GLU A 36 1.77 18.64 22.73
C GLU A 36 0.89 19.57 23.56
N GLN A 37 1.34 19.83 24.78
CA GLN A 37 0.79 20.84 25.66
C GLN A 37 1.66 22.10 25.67
N PRO A 38 1.15 23.27 26.08
CA PRO A 38 1.97 24.45 26.32
C PRO A 38 3.09 24.16 27.33
N ALA A 39 4.26 24.79 27.16
CA ALA A 39 5.44 24.58 28.02
C ALA A 39 5.13 24.66 29.54
N ALA A 40 4.23 25.59 29.92
CA ALA A 40 3.76 25.76 31.29
C ALA A 40 3.08 24.52 31.90
N GLY A 41 2.60 23.58 31.07
CA GLY A 41 1.99 22.32 31.49
C GLY A 41 3.00 21.25 31.92
N TYR A 42 4.27 21.37 31.52
CA TYR A 42 5.31 20.38 31.86
C TYR A 42 6.08 20.71 33.15
N GLY A 43 6.00 21.96 33.62
CA GLY A 43 6.63 22.41 34.87
C GLY A 43 8.14 22.63 34.80
N ASP A 44 8.79 22.29 33.68
CA ASP A 44 10.21 22.49 33.41
C ASP A 44 10.44 22.73 31.91
N ASP A 45 11.21 23.76 31.57
CA ASP A 45 11.41 24.19 30.18
C ASP A 45 12.30 23.22 29.39
N ASP A 46 13.28 22.58 30.04
CA ASP A 46 14.16 21.59 29.40
C ASP A 46 13.37 20.32 29.08
N MET A 47 12.48 19.89 29.98
CA MET A 47 11.56 18.78 29.73
C MET A 47 10.59 19.09 28.58
N ALA A 48 10.02 20.30 28.56
CA ALA A 48 9.13 20.73 27.48
C ALA A 48 9.85 20.71 26.12
N GLY A 49 11.09 21.23 26.07
CA GLY A 49 11.91 21.23 24.86
C GLY A 49 12.26 19.83 24.37
N ALA A 50 12.68 18.94 25.28
CA ALA A 50 12.99 17.56 24.94
C ALA A 50 11.78 16.78 24.42
N PHE A 51 10.59 17.01 25.00
CA PHE A 51 9.36 16.38 24.54
C PHE A 51 8.93 16.89 23.16
N HIS A 52 9.05 18.19 22.89
CA HIS A 52 8.78 18.76 21.57
C HIS A 52 9.73 18.21 20.50
N GLU A 53 11.05 18.16 20.77
CA GLU A 53 12.02 17.57 19.83
C GLU A 53 11.69 16.10 19.54
N PHE A 54 11.25 15.35 20.56
CA PHE A 54 10.80 13.98 20.39
C PHE A 54 9.59 13.89 19.45
N CYS A 55 8.54 14.67 19.71
CA CYS A 55 7.32 14.69 18.88
C CYS A 55 7.62 15.06 17.43
N ASP A 56 8.44 16.10 17.20
CA ASP A 56 8.85 16.54 15.87
C ASP A 56 9.60 15.45 15.09
N ARG A 57 10.61 14.84 15.71
CA ARG A 57 11.41 13.79 15.08
C ARG A 57 10.60 12.53 14.82
N TRP A 58 9.69 12.20 15.74
CA TRP A 58 8.81 11.06 15.61
C TRP A 58 7.82 11.25 14.45
N ASN A 59 7.13 12.38 14.39
CA ASN A 59 6.21 12.70 13.30
C ASN A 59 6.95 12.71 11.95
N SER A 60 8.11 13.35 11.88
CA SER A 60 8.94 13.36 10.66
C SER A 60 9.33 11.95 10.21
N GLY A 61 9.69 11.08 11.15
CA GLY A 61 10.04 9.68 10.86
C GLY A 61 8.84 8.88 10.36
N LEU A 62 7.66 9.13 10.92
CA LEU A 62 6.43 8.48 10.48
C LEU A 62 5.93 8.97 9.14
N ASP A 63 6.10 10.25 8.82
CA ASP A 63 5.77 10.78 7.50
C ASP A 63 6.55 10.04 6.41
N LEU A 64 7.86 9.81 6.63
CA LEU A 64 8.69 9.02 5.73
C LEU A 64 8.21 7.58 5.60
N LEU A 65 7.91 6.91 6.73
CA LEU A 65 7.42 5.53 6.72
C LEU A 65 6.05 5.42 6.03
N THR A 66 5.20 6.41 6.22
CA THR A 66 3.85 6.48 5.66
C THR A 66 3.92 6.71 4.15
N GLU A 67 4.85 7.53 3.68
CA GLU A 67 5.10 7.71 2.25
C GLU A 67 5.55 6.41 1.57
N ASP A 68 6.52 5.71 2.16
CA ASP A 68 6.96 4.41 1.65
C ASP A 68 5.80 3.40 1.65
N ALA A 69 4.98 3.40 2.69
CA ALA A 69 3.80 2.55 2.79
C ALA A 69 2.76 2.86 1.68
N ARG A 70 2.53 4.13 1.34
CA ARG A 70 1.66 4.52 0.21
C ARG A 70 2.19 3.94 -1.10
N LEU A 71 3.50 4.08 -1.36
CA LEU A 71 4.13 3.53 -2.56
C LEU A 71 3.97 2.01 -2.64
N ILE A 72 4.18 1.28 -1.54
CA ILE A 72 3.98 -0.16 -1.50
C ILE A 72 2.52 -0.52 -1.82
N SER A 73 1.56 0.17 -1.21
CA SER A 73 0.13 -0.04 -1.47
C SER A 73 -0.22 0.15 -2.95
N GLU A 74 0.27 1.24 -3.56
CA GLU A 74 0.04 1.54 -4.98
C GLU A 74 0.64 0.47 -5.90
N VAL A 75 1.87 0.02 -5.61
CA VAL A 75 2.54 -1.02 -6.39
C VAL A 75 1.78 -2.35 -6.30
N LEU A 76 1.32 -2.74 -5.10
CA LEU A 76 0.54 -3.96 -4.90
C LEU A 76 -0.77 -3.91 -5.69
N ALA A 77 -1.52 -2.82 -5.57
CA ALA A 77 -2.78 -2.63 -6.29
C ALA A 77 -2.56 -2.63 -7.82
N ARG A 78 -1.49 -1.98 -8.31
CA ARG A 78 -1.17 -1.95 -9.74
C ARG A 78 -0.78 -3.34 -10.24
N ALA A 79 0.04 -4.08 -9.50
CA ALA A 79 0.42 -5.42 -9.86
C ALA A 79 -0.81 -6.36 -9.94
N ALA A 80 -1.73 -6.27 -8.99
CA ALA A 80 -2.98 -7.04 -9.01
C ALA A 80 -3.84 -6.71 -10.25
N SER A 81 -3.96 -5.42 -10.60
CA SER A 81 -4.65 -4.97 -11.82
C SER A 81 -4.02 -5.52 -13.09
N VAL A 82 -2.68 -5.46 -13.23
CA VAL A 82 -1.97 -6.00 -14.41
C VAL A 82 -2.16 -7.51 -14.53
N TYR A 83 -2.14 -8.23 -13.42
CA TYR A 83 -2.40 -9.68 -13.42
C TYR A 83 -3.81 -10.00 -13.94
N ARG A 84 -4.85 -9.29 -13.44
CA ARG A 84 -6.22 -9.48 -13.92
C ARG A 84 -6.36 -9.17 -15.41
N GLU A 85 -5.84 -8.03 -15.85
CA GLU A 85 -5.88 -7.62 -17.27
C GLU A 85 -5.20 -8.66 -18.18
N THR A 86 -4.06 -9.19 -17.75
CA THR A 86 -3.32 -10.21 -18.52
C THR A 86 -4.08 -11.53 -18.58
N ASP A 87 -4.67 -11.96 -17.45
CA ASP A 87 -5.46 -13.20 -17.37
C ASP A 87 -6.73 -13.10 -18.22
N GLU A 88 -7.44 -11.96 -18.18
CA GLU A 88 -8.62 -11.70 -19.01
C GLU A 88 -8.28 -11.72 -20.51
N VAL A 89 -7.17 -11.08 -20.92
CA VAL A 89 -6.70 -11.11 -22.31
C VAL A 89 -6.33 -12.52 -22.75
N ALA A 90 -5.62 -13.28 -21.90
CA ALA A 90 -5.28 -14.66 -22.19
C ALA A 90 -6.53 -15.54 -22.32
N ALA A 91 -7.48 -15.42 -21.38
CA ALA A 91 -8.75 -16.14 -21.41
C ALA A 91 -9.57 -15.81 -22.67
N ALA A 92 -9.65 -14.53 -23.07
CA ALA A 92 -10.31 -14.13 -24.30
C ALA A 92 -9.66 -14.76 -25.54
N SER A 93 -8.32 -14.82 -25.59
CA SER A 93 -7.60 -15.44 -26.71
C SER A 93 -7.89 -16.94 -26.86
N LEU A 94 -8.25 -17.64 -25.78
CA LEU A 94 -8.59 -19.07 -25.79
C LEU A 94 -10.04 -19.35 -26.23
N THR A 95 -10.91 -18.35 -26.24
CA THR A 95 -12.31 -18.49 -26.69
C THR A 95 -12.49 -18.28 -28.19
N VAL A 96 -11.49 -17.70 -28.85
CA VAL A 96 -11.39 -17.64 -30.30
C VAL A 96 -10.58 -18.85 -30.74
N ASP A 97 -11.21 -19.86 -31.37
CA ASP A 97 -10.48 -20.97 -31.98
C ASP A 97 -9.93 -20.51 -33.35
N PRO A 98 -8.61 -20.28 -33.49
CA PRO A 98 -8.02 -19.86 -34.76
C PRO A 98 -8.09 -20.95 -35.83
N ALA A 99 -8.36 -22.21 -35.47
CA ALA A 99 -8.50 -23.32 -36.41
C ALA A 99 -9.88 -23.35 -37.09
N LEU A 100 -10.92 -22.68 -36.55
CA LEU A 100 -12.25 -22.62 -37.19
C LEU A 100 -12.21 -21.88 -38.54
N GLY A 101 -11.30 -20.93 -38.72
CA GLY A 101 -11.11 -20.25 -40.02
C GLY A 101 -10.28 -21.04 -41.03
N ALA A 102 -9.62 -22.13 -40.61
CA ALA A 102 -8.73 -22.93 -41.46
C ALA A 102 -9.40 -24.16 -42.08
N VAL A 103 -10.67 -24.43 -41.74
CA VAL A 103 -11.45 -25.58 -42.25
C VAL A 103 -12.38 -25.19 -43.41
N ASP A 104 -12.62 -23.89 -43.62
CA ASP A 104 -13.53 -23.36 -44.65
C ASP A 104 -12.82 -22.91 -45.97
N ASP A 105 -11.52 -23.23 -46.14
CA ASP A 105 -10.73 -23.00 -47.38
C ASP A 105 -10.29 -24.33 -48.05
#